data_AF-A0A0F9JLL1-F1
#
_entry.id   AF-A0A0F9JLL1-F1
#
_cell.length_a   1.000
_cell.length_b   1.000
_cell.length_c   1.000
_cell.angle_alpha   90.00
_cell.angle_beta   90.00
_cell.angle_gamma   90.00
#
_symmetry.space_group_name_H-M   'P 1'
#
loop_
_entity.id
_entity.type
_entity.pdbx_description
1 polymer ?
#
loop_
_entity_poly.entity_id
_entity_poly.type
_entity_poly.pdbx_seq_one_letter_code
_entity_poly.pdbx_strand_id
1 'polypeptide(L)'
;MTEYPVSSYAVYVLTGTHSTCIQFYEHDKYRGAICFFPNDADLEDAQLDSNGRIILNMRINRLHAVLDIVRNEKPLFLFYDSPNNAGLRTGRETIGEDQLWIT
;
A
#
# COMPACT_ATOMS: atom_id res chain seq x y z
N MET A 1 -3.76 -14.29 7.33
CA MET A 1 -3.68 -13.11 6.44
C MET A 1 -5.06 -12.57 6.11
N THR A 2 -5.30 -11.30 6.44
CA THR A 2 -6.50 -10.54 6.08
C THR A 2 -6.16 -9.58 4.95
N GLU A 3 -7.08 -9.38 4.02
CA GLU A 3 -6.87 -8.51 2.85
C GLU A 3 -8.05 -7.55 2.68
N TYR A 4 -7.72 -6.33 2.28
CA TYR A 4 -8.68 -5.28 2.00
C TYR A 4 -8.43 -4.75 0.58
N PRO A 5 -9.43 -4.84 -0.31
CA PRO A 5 -9.29 -4.30 -1.66
C PRO A 5 -9.12 -2.78 -1.63
N VAL A 6 -8.45 -2.27 -2.66
CA VAL A 6 -8.18 -0.84 -2.86
C VAL A 6 -8.66 -0.46 -4.25
N SER A 7 -9.49 0.58 -4.33
CA SER A 7 -10.01 1.12 -5.59
C SER A 7 -9.49 2.52 -5.92
N SER A 8 -9.04 3.27 -4.90
CA SER A 8 -8.53 4.63 -5.05
C SER A 8 -7.49 4.94 -3.97
N TYR A 9 -6.67 5.95 -4.23
CA TYR A 9 -5.62 6.40 -3.31
C TYR A 9 -5.46 7.92 -3.36
N ALA A 10 -4.93 8.48 -2.28
CA ALA A 10 -4.54 9.89 -2.19
C ALA A 10 -3.09 9.99 -1.72
N VAL A 11 -2.33 10.92 -2.29
CA VAL A 11 -0.95 11.21 -1.89
C VAL A 11 -0.90 12.60 -1.29
N TYR A 12 -0.26 12.73 -0.12
CA TYR A 12 -0.06 14.02 0.52
C TYR A 12 1.25 14.03 1.31
N VAL A 13 1.72 15.24 1.60
CA VAL A 13 2.90 15.51 2.41
C VAL A 13 2.47 16.33 3.61
N LEU A 14 2.91 15.94 4.79
CA LEU A 14 2.61 16.64 6.03
C LEU A 14 3.81 17.48 6.47
N THR A 15 3.55 18.75 6.80
CA THR A 15 4.53 19.60 7.48
C THR A 15 4.73 19.11 8.92
N GLY A 16 5.98 18.96 9.36
CA GLY A 16 6.32 18.65 10.76
C GLY A 16 6.58 17.17 11.08
N THR A 17 6.13 16.22 10.26
CA THR A 17 6.42 14.78 10.45
C THR A 17 7.47 14.24 9.47
N HIS A 18 7.88 15.05 8.48
CA HIS A 18 8.75 14.65 7.37
C HIS A 18 8.21 13.43 6.60
N SER A 19 6.92 13.12 6.76
CA SER A 19 6.29 11.95 6.16
C SER A 19 5.60 12.33 4.86
N THR A 20 5.92 11.59 3.80
CA THR A 20 5.02 11.45 2.66
C THR A 20 4.05 10.32 2.98
N CYS A 21 2.78 10.46 2.69
CA CYS A 21 1.78 9.44 2.96
C CYS A 21 1.00 9.11 1.69
N ILE A 22 0.63 7.83 1.56
CA ILE A 22 -0.34 7.36 0.59
C ILE A 22 -1.50 6.74 1.36
N GLN A 23 -2.68 7.33 1.27
CA GLN A 23 -3.92 6.77 1.82
C GLN A 23 -4.61 5.91 0.77
N PHE A 24 -5.24 4.84 1.21
CA PHE A 24 -5.93 3.86 0.38
C PHE A 24 -7.39 3.74 0.78
N TYR A 25 -8.24 3.57 -0.23
CA TYR A 25 -9.68 3.51 -0.06
C TYR A 25 -10.27 2.39 -0.91
N GLU A 26 -11.36 1.82 -0.40
CA GLU A 26 -12.29 1.01 -1.18
C GLU A 26 -13.59 1.82 -1.30
N HIS A 27 -13.89 2.28 -2.51
CA HIS A 27 -14.85 3.36 -2.75
C HIS A 27 -14.51 4.56 -1.84
N ASP A 28 -15.41 4.94 -0.94
CA ASP A 28 -15.19 6.01 0.05
C ASP A 28 -14.70 5.51 1.41
N LYS A 29 -14.56 4.19 1.58
CA LYS A 29 -14.13 3.61 2.85
C LYS A 29 -12.61 3.65 2.96
N TYR A 30 -12.11 4.42 3.92
CA TYR A 30 -10.70 4.45 4.27
C TYR A 30 -10.20 3.07 4.75
N ARG A 31 -9.22 2.50 4.05
CA ARG A 31 -8.63 1.18 4.33
C ARG A 31 -7.28 1.26 5.03
N GLY A 32 -6.64 2.41 5.05
CA GLY A 32 -5.35 2.58 5.69
C GLY A 32 -4.38 3.42 4.89
N ALA A 33 -3.13 3.48 5.34
CA ALA A 33 -2.09 4.28 4.70
C ALA A 33 -0.73 3.62 4.76
N ILE A 34 0.12 3.99 3.81
CA ILE A 34 1.57 3.84 3.92
C ILE A 34 2.15 5.21 4.26
N CYS A 35 2.84 5.29 5.39
CA CYS A 35 3.61 6.44 5.83
C CYS A 35 5.08 6.20 5.51
N PHE A 36 5.68 7.13 4.78
CA PHE A 36 7.08 7.05 4.37
C PHE A 36 7.95 7.97 5.23
N PHE A 37 8.95 7.40 5.89
CA PHE A 37 9.86 8.10 6.80
C PHE A 37 11.29 8.13 6.26
N PRO A 38 12.17 9.01 6.78
CA PRO A 38 13.59 9.01 6.45
C PRO A 38 14.24 7.61 6.51
N ASN A 39 15.29 7.40 5.71
CA ASN A 39 15.94 6.09 5.59
C ASN A 39 16.57 5.58 6.89
N ASP A 40 16.84 6.49 7.83
CA ASP A 40 17.53 6.33 9.10
C ASP A 40 16.62 6.43 10.34
N ALA A 41 15.34 6.74 10.18
CA ALA A 41 14.35 6.76 11.29
C ALA A 41 14.25 5.41 12.04
N ASP A 42 13.66 5.36 13.21
CA ASP A 42 13.18 4.08 13.76
C ASP A 42 11.75 3.87 13.27
N LEU A 43 11.47 2.72 12.65
CA LEU A 43 10.12 2.40 12.15
C LEU A 43 9.37 1.55 13.18
N GLU A 44 8.15 1.96 13.51
CA GLU A 44 7.21 1.07 14.18
C GLU A 44 6.71 0.00 13.22
N ASP A 45 6.45 -1.19 13.76
CA ASP A 45 5.80 -2.30 13.03
C ASP A 45 4.43 -1.88 12.46
N ALA A 46 3.92 -2.66 11.51
CA ALA A 46 2.60 -2.43 10.95
C ALA A 46 1.50 -2.54 12.01
N GLN A 47 0.46 -1.73 11.89
CA GLN A 47 -0.68 -1.70 12.80
C GLN A 47 -1.97 -2.03 12.06
N LEU A 48 -2.84 -2.81 12.70
CA LEU A 48 -4.21 -3.05 12.29
C LEU A 48 -5.13 -2.54 13.40
N ASP A 49 -5.96 -1.53 13.09
CA ASP A 49 -6.91 -1.01 14.07
C ASP A 49 -8.19 -1.87 14.16
N SER A 50 -9.02 -1.60 15.17
CA SER A 50 -10.30 -2.29 15.39
C SER A 50 -11.33 -2.09 14.27
N ASN A 51 -11.11 -1.12 13.37
CA ASN A 51 -11.96 -0.83 12.22
C ASN A 51 -11.46 -1.53 10.93
N GLY A 52 -10.39 -2.32 11.03
CA GLY A 52 -9.78 -2.99 9.89
C GLY A 52 -8.97 -2.05 8.99
N ARG A 53 -8.40 -0.98 9.55
CA ARG A 53 -7.49 -0.06 8.85
C ARG A 53 -6.06 -0.47 9.11
N ILE A 54 -5.26 -0.54 8.04
CA ILE A 54 -3.85 -0.92 8.13
C ILE A 54 -2.96 0.31 8.00
N ILE A 55 -2.09 0.54 8.99
CA ILE A 55 -1.04 1.55 8.89
C ILE A 55 0.29 0.83 8.68
N LEU A 56 0.95 1.18 7.58
CA LEU A 56 2.24 0.64 7.19
C LEU A 56 3.27 1.76 7.28
N ASN A 57 4.37 1.51 8.00
CA ASN A 57 5.49 2.43 8.05
C ASN A 57 6.61 1.90 7.15
N MET A 58 7.07 2.73 6.22
CA MET A 58 8.11 2.36 5.26
C MET A 58 9.20 3.41 5.18
N ARG A 59 10.37 3.00 4.71
CA ARG A 59 11.44 3.92 4.32
C ARG A 59 11.08 4.67 3.06
N ILE A 60 11.44 5.94 2.98
CA ILE A 60 11.15 6.84 1.85
C ILE A 60 11.76 6.35 0.55
N ASN A 61 12.86 5.59 0.58
CA ASN A 61 13.43 4.97 -0.62
C ASN A 61 12.48 3.98 -1.33
N ARG A 62 11.42 3.50 -0.67
CA ARG A 62 10.39 2.64 -1.28
C ARG A 62 9.28 3.41 -1.99
N LEU A 63 9.18 4.74 -1.79
CA LEU A 63 8.06 5.55 -2.27
C LEU A 63 7.86 5.42 -3.78
N HIS A 64 8.94 5.48 -4.56
CA HIS A 64 8.84 5.39 -6.02
C HIS A 64 8.28 4.04 -6.49
N ALA A 65 8.76 2.94 -5.92
CA ALA A 65 8.25 1.61 -6.24
C ALA A 65 6.77 1.45 -5.86
N VAL A 66 6.38 1.96 -4.68
CA VAL A 66 4.97 1.91 -4.25
C VAL A 66 4.09 2.76 -5.16
N LEU A 67 4.51 3.97 -5.53
CA LEU A 67 3.74 4.82 -6.45
C LEU A 67 3.59 4.17 -7.83
N ASP A 68 4.62 3.50 -8.32
CA ASP A 68 4.58 2.79 -9.60
C ASP A 68 3.55 1.66 -9.58
N ILE A 69 3.61 0.81 -8.54
CA ILE A 69 2.63 -0.26 -8.29
C ILE A 69 1.21 0.33 -8.21
N VAL A 70 1.02 1.36 -7.40
CA VAL A 70 -0.33 1.94 -7.15
C VAL A 70 -0.93 2.59 -8.41
N ARG A 71 -0.10 3.05 -9.35
CA ARG A 71 -0.54 3.67 -10.60
C ARG A 71 -0.84 2.66 -11.70
N ASN A 72 -0.01 1.62 -11.80
CA ASN A 72 0.03 0.76 -12.98
C ASN A 72 -0.60 -0.61 -12.74
N GLU A 73 -0.59 -1.10 -11.49
CA GLU A 73 -1.05 -2.45 -11.18
C GLU A 73 -2.48 -2.45 -10.65
N LYS A 74 -3.30 -3.39 -11.15
CA LYS A 74 -4.65 -3.66 -10.65
C LYS A 74 -4.97 -5.15 -10.82
N PRO A 75 -5.71 -5.77 -9.88
CA PRO A 75 -6.27 -5.20 -8.65
C PRO A 75 -5.21 -5.01 -7.54
N LEU A 76 -5.52 -4.16 -6.56
CA LEU A 76 -4.65 -3.86 -5.40
C LEU A 76 -5.32 -4.22 -4.08
N PHE A 77 -4.51 -4.67 -3.12
CA PHE A 77 -4.95 -5.02 -1.78
C PHE A 77 -3.95 -4.53 -0.73
N LEU A 78 -4.44 -3.94 0.35
CA LEU A 78 -3.69 -3.88 1.60
C LEU A 78 -3.87 -5.23 2.32
N PHE A 79 -2.77 -5.83 2.77
CA PHE A 79 -2.80 -7.07 3.53
C PHE A 79 -2.15 -6.91 4.90
N TYR A 80 -2.66 -7.66 5.86
CA TYR A 80 -2.10 -7.78 7.19
C TYR A 80 -2.18 -9.23 7.66
N ASP A 81 -1.02 -9.81 7.97
CA ASP A 81 -0.90 -11.14 8.54
C ASP A 81 -0.31 -11.08 9.95
N SER A 82 0.69 -10.23 10.16
CA SER A 82 1.26 -9.91 11.48
C SER A 82 1.93 -8.52 11.42
N PRO A 83 2.36 -7.93 12.56
CA PRO A 83 3.03 -6.63 12.57
C PRO A 83 4.27 -6.56 11.64
N ASN A 84 4.97 -7.69 11.47
CA ASN A 84 6.14 -7.82 10.61
C ASN A 84 5.84 -8.43 9.22
N ASN A 85 4.57 -8.73 8.95
CA ASN A 85 4.10 -9.30 7.68
C ASN A 85 2.81 -8.60 7.26
N ALA A 86 2.95 -7.39 6.74
CA ALA A 86 1.86 -6.58 6.21
C ALA A 86 2.38 -5.73 5.05
N GLY A 87 1.51 -5.32 4.15
CA GLY A 87 1.95 -4.60 2.97
C GLY A 87 0.86 -4.25 1.97
N LEU A 88 1.32 -3.75 0.83
CA LEU A 88 0.53 -3.60 -0.39
C LEU A 88 0.89 -4.75 -1.33
N ARG A 89 -0.10 -5.37 -1.94
CA ARG A 89 0.11 -6.37 -2.99
C ARG A 89 -0.82 -6.17 -4.17
N THR A 90 -0.37 -6.64 -5.32
CA THR A 90 -1.18 -6.76 -6.52
C THR A 90 -2.00 -8.05 -6.50
N GLY A 91 -2.94 -8.16 -7.44
CA GLY A 91 -3.56 -9.43 -7.79
C GLY A 91 -2.53 -10.47 -8.24
N ARG A 92 -2.92 -11.74 -8.23
CA ARG A 92 -2.08 -12.80 -8.75
C ARG A 92 -2.31 -12.92 -10.25
N GLU A 93 -1.25 -12.75 -11.02
CA GLU A 93 -1.26 -13.05 -12.45
C GLU A 93 -0.71 -14.45 -12.73
N THR A 94 -1.18 -15.06 -13.82
CA THR A 94 -0.63 -16.32 -14.32
C THR A 94 0.63 -16.03 -15.13
N ILE A 95 1.74 -16.65 -14.76
CA ILE A 95 3.00 -16.51 -15.49
C ILE A 95 2.87 -17.22 -16.85
N GLY A 96 3.14 -16.52 -17.95
CA GLY A 96 3.20 -17.08 -19.30
C GLY A 96 1.95 -16.90 -20.16
N GLU A 97 0.94 -16.13 -19.70
CA GLU A 97 -0.11 -15.64 -20.60
C GLU A 97 0.34 -14.35 -21.28
N ASP A 98 1.27 -14.48 -22.22
CA ASP A 98 1.51 -13.43 -23.20
C ASP A 98 0.26 -13.29 -24.07
N GLN A 99 -0.31 -12.09 -24.07
CA GLN A 99 -1.29 -11.55 -25.02
C GLN A 99 -1.75 -12.54 -26.12
N LEU A 100 -2.87 -13.21 -25.92
CA LEU A 100 -3.71 -13.64 -27.04
C LEU A 100 -4.25 -12.35 -27.68
N TRP A 101 -3.47 -11.79 -28.60
CA TRP A 101 -3.96 -10.83 -29.58
C TRP A 101 -5.07 -11.51 -30.37
N ILE A 102 -6.31 -11.34 -29.93
CA ILE A 102 -7.47 -11.49 -30.80
C ILE A 102 -7.77 -10.08 -31.30
N THR A 103 -7.10 -9.68 -32.38
CA THR A 103 -7.70 -9.09 -33.59
C THR A 103 -6.64 -8.82 -34.65
#